data_AF-A0A3A4VVY4-F1
#
_entry.id   AF-A0A3A4VVY4-F1
#
_cell.length_a   1.000
_cell.length_b   1.000
_cell.length_c   1.000
_cell.angle_alpha   90.00
_cell.angle_beta   90.00
_cell.angle_gamma   90.00
#
_symmetry.space_group_name_H-M   'P 1'
#
loop_
_entity.id
_entity.type
_entity.pdbx_description
1 polymer ?
#
loop_
_entity_poly.entity_id
_entity_poly.type
_entity_poly.pdbx_seq_one_letter_code
_entity_poly.pdbx_strand_id
1 'polypeptide(L)' 'MPRKNSPTKPVRSFRLSYECVRQLKDLASNTGRSEGDVVEISIDRMYREELRFGNLMVSEDQKPEDSYRVAKKEE' A
#
# COMPACT_ATOMS: atom_id res chain seq x y z
N MET A 1 11.84 30.77 -1.27
CA MET A 1 11.49 29.40 -0.86
C MET A 1 11.29 28.54 -2.10
N PRO A 2 11.74 27.28 -2.13
CA PRO A 2 11.54 26.41 -3.28
C PRO A 2 10.05 26.10 -3.43
N ARG A 3 9.51 26.27 -4.64
CA ARG A 3 8.10 26.01 -4.95
C ARG A 3 7.86 24.50 -4.94
N LYS A 4 7.24 23.97 -3.89
CA LYS A 4 6.70 22.61 -3.89
C LYS A 4 5.56 22.55 -4.92
N ASN A 5 5.60 21.58 -5.82
CA ASN A 5 4.64 21.37 -6.91
C ASN A 5 3.23 20.90 -6.46
N SER A 6 2.81 21.13 -5.21
CA SER A 6 1.51 20.64 -4.74
C SER A 6 0.79 21.49 -3.68
N PRO A 7 0.69 22.84 -3.78
CA PRO A 7 -0.09 23.61 -2.79
C PRO A 7 -1.59 23.22 -2.76
N THR A 8 -2.07 22.54 -3.79
CA THR A 8 -3.49 22.19 -4.00
C THR A 8 -3.88 20.77 -3.62
N LYS A 9 -2.92 19.89 -3.29
CA LYS A 9 -3.26 18.50 -2.92
C LYS A 9 -3.78 18.45 -1.47
N PRO A 10 -4.90 17.76 -1.18
CA PRO A 10 -5.40 17.63 0.18
C PRO A 10 -4.43 16.82 1.04
N VAL A 11 -4.19 17.28 2.27
CA VAL A 11 -3.35 16.57 3.23
C VAL A 11 -4.19 15.49 3.93
N ARG A 12 -3.68 14.26 3.97
CA ARG A 12 -4.30 13.11 4.64
C ARG A 12 -3.30 12.46 5.59
N SER A 13 -3.79 12.03 6.76
CA SER A 13 -3.03 11.25 7.73
C SER A 13 -3.45 9.79 7.67
N PHE A 14 -2.47 8.89 7.66
CA PHE A 14 -2.69 7.44 7.69
C PHE A 14 -2.08 6.85 8.96
N ARG A 15 -2.69 5.80 9.49
CA ARG A 15 -2.08 4.96 10.52
C ARG A 15 -1.47 3.75 9.83
N LEU A 16 -0.14 3.68 9.87
CA LEU A 16 0.64 2.62 9.25
C LEU A 16 1.36 1.82 10.34
N SER A 17 1.69 0.56 10.02
CA SER A 17 2.56 -0.24 10.89
C SER A 17 3.95 0.36 10.97
N TYR A 18 4.68 0.05 12.05
CA TYR A 18 6.05 0.53 12.23
C TYR A 18 6.97 0.12 11.07
N GLU A 19 6.86 -1.14 10.62
CA GLU A 19 7.63 -1.67 9.49
C GLU A 19 7.32 -0.93 8.18
N CYS A 20 6.05 -0.60 7.93
CA CYS A 20 5.65 0.15 6.74
C CYS A 20 6.26 1.56 6.74
N VAL A 21 6.26 2.25 7.89
CA VAL A 21 6.89 3.57 8.02
C VAL A 21 8.40 3.49 7.78
N ARG A 22 9.06 2.46 8.29
CA ARG A 22 10.50 2.24 8.08
C ARG A 22 10.80 2.00 6.60
N GLN A 23 10.10 1.06 5.97
CA GLN A 23 10.27 0.75 4.54
C GLN A 23 9.99 1.97 3.66
N LEU A 24 8.97 2.76 3.98
CA LEU A 24 8.65 3.98 3.25
C LEU A 24 9.81 4.99 3.30
N LYS A 25 10.41 5.18 4.47
CA LYS A 25 11.57 6.06 4.65
C LYS A 25 12.77 5.55 3.86
N ASP A 26 13.08 4.26 3.98
CA ASP A 26 14.18 3.63 3.25
C ASP A 26 14.01 3.80 1.73
N LEU A 27 12.78 3.61 1.23
CA LEU A 27 12.46 3.75 -0.19
C LEU A 27 12.54 5.22 -0.64
N ALA A 28 12.04 6.16 0.16
CA ALA A 28 12.12 7.59 -0.12
C ALA A 28 13.57 8.08 -0.19
N SER A 29 14.41 7.64 0.76
CA SER A 29 15.85 7.93 0.78
C SER A 29 16.57 7.34 -0.43
N ASN A 30 16.31 6.08 -0.77
CA ASN A 30 16.97 5.41 -1.90
C ASN A 30 16.55 5.99 -3.27
N THR A 31 15.31 6.43 -3.40
CA THR A 31 14.78 6.98 -4.67
C THR A 31 14.99 8.49 -4.80
N GLY A 32 15.42 9.18 -3.74
CA GLY A 32 15.56 10.63 -3.70
C GLY A 32 14.23 11.37 -3.83
N ARG A 33 13.11 10.73 -3.42
CA ARG A 33 11.75 11.25 -3.53
C ARG A 33 11.15 11.57 -2.17
N SER A 34 10.05 12.32 -2.17
CA SER A 34 9.28 12.53 -0.93
C SER A 34 8.50 11.27 -0.56
N GLU A 35 8.26 11.05 0.74
CA GLU A 35 7.41 9.96 1.23
C GLU A 35 6.03 9.97 0.53
N GLY A 36 5.46 11.15 0.30
CA GLY A 36 4.19 11.31 -0.41
C GLY A 36 4.25 10.85 -1.87
N ASP A 37 5.31 11.21 -2.61
CA ASP A 37 5.47 10.75 -3.99
C ASP A 37 5.65 9.23 -4.07
N VAL A 38 6.37 8.65 -3.11
CA VAL A 38 6.52 7.19 -3.03
C VAL A 38 5.16 6.53 -2.83
N VAL A 39 4.35 7.02 -1.88
CA VAL A 39 2.99 6.51 -1.64
C VAL A 39 2.13 6.63 -2.90
N GLU A 40 2.14 7.77 -3.59
CA GLU A 40 1.35 7.97 -4.81
C GLU A 40 1.74 6.99 -5.92
N ILE A 41 3.05 6.80 -6.15
CA ILE A 41 3.56 5.87 -7.16
C ILE A 41 3.20 4.43 -6.81
N SER A 42 3.34 4.05 -5.54
CA SER A 42 2.98 2.71 -5.06
C SER A 42 1.49 2.43 -5.26
N ILE A 43 0.62 3.39 -4.96
CA ILE A 43 -0.84 3.24 -5.15
C ILE A 43 -1.20 3.21 -6.64
N ASP A 44 -0.62 4.07 -7.48
CA ASP A 44 -0.88 4.05 -8.93
C ASP A 44 -0.43 2.73 -9.55
N ARG A 45 0.74 2.22 -9.12
CA ARG A 45 1.24 0.91 -9.57
C ARG A 45 0.33 -0.22 -9.11
N MET A 46 -0.05 -0.23 -7.83
CA MET A 46 -0.97 -1.22 -7.28
C MET A 46 -2.32 -1.18 -8.01
N TYR A 47 -2.92 -0.01 -8.17
CA TYR A 47 -4.19 0.16 -8.89
C TYR A 47 -4.13 -0.34 -10.34
N ARG A 48 -3.05 -0.05 -11.06
CA ARG A 48 -2.84 -0.56 -12.42
C ARG A 48 -2.63 -2.07 -12.44
N GLU A 49 -1.89 -2.62 -11.49
CA GLU A 49 -1.66 -4.05 -11.36
C GLU A 49 -2.98 -4.77 -11.02
N GLU A 50 -3.79 -4.25 -10.08
CA GLU A 50 -5.12 -4.75 -9.75
C GLU A 50 -6.06 -4.73 -10.97
N LEU A 51 -6.14 -3.62 -11.71
CA LEU A 51 -6.96 -3.55 -12.92
C LEU A 51 -6.47 -4.49 -14.03
N ARG A 52 -5.15 -4.64 -14.17
CA ARG A 52 -4.55 -5.44 -15.25
C ARG A 52 -4.63 -6.93 -14.99
N PHE A 53 -4.49 -7.35 -13.74
CA PHE A 53 -4.51 -8.75 -13.34
C PHE A 53 -5.85 -9.17 -12.73
N GLY A 54 -6.76 -8.23 -12.50
CA GLY A 54 -8.18 -8.41 -12.19
C GLY A 54 -8.52 -9.20 -10.92
N ASN A 55 -7.54 -9.81 -10.26
CA ASN A 55 -7.75 -10.90 -9.30
C ASN A 55 -6.65 -11.01 -8.22
N LEU A 56 -5.75 -10.04 -8.05
CA LEU A 56 -4.64 -10.17 -7.10
C LEU A 56 -4.97 -9.55 -5.72
N MET A 57 -5.86 -10.23 -5.00
CA MET A 57 -5.75 -10.34 -3.52
C MET A 57 -6.02 -9.10 -2.65
N VAL A 58 -6.95 -8.22 -3.03
CA VAL A 58 -7.71 -7.46 -2.01
C VAL A 58 -9.21 -7.65 -2.26
N SER A 59 -9.65 -8.91 -2.22
CA SER A 59 -11.07 -9.24 -2.15
C SER A 59 -11.62 -8.69 -0.82
N GLU A 60 -12.32 -7.56 -0.88
CA GLU A 60 -13.00 -6.94 0.27
C GLU A 60 -14.01 -7.88 0.96
N ASP A 61 -14.36 -9.02 0.34
CA ASP A 61 -15.29 -10.03 0.86
C ASP A 61 -14.65 -11.25 1.53
N GLN A 62 -13.32 -11.37 1.60
CA GLN A 62 -12.70 -12.53 2.25
C GLN A 62 -12.57 -12.29 3.76
N LYS A 63 -13.46 -12.91 4.53
CA LYS A 63 -13.34 -12.98 5.99
C LYS A 63 -11.99 -13.62 6.34
N PRO A 64 -11.25 -13.10 7.33
CA PRO A 64 -9.95 -13.66 7.74
C PRO A 64 -10.03 -15.13 8.21
N GLU A 65 -11.25 -15.61 8.46
CA GLU A 65 -11.61 -16.99 8.79
C GLU A 65 -11.26 -17.99 7.66
N ASP A 66 -11.33 -17.59 6.40
CA ASP A 66 -11.09 -18.48 5.24
C ASP A 66 -9.60 -18.79 4.99
N SER A 67 -8.69 -18.07 5.67
CA SER A 67 -7.24 -18.26 5.53
C SER A 67 -6.67 -19.37 6.43
N TYR A 68 -7.46 -19.89 7.39
CA TYR A 68 -7.02 -21.00 8.23
C TYR A 68 -7.37 -22.35 7.57
N ARG A 69 -6.36 -23.04 7.04
CA ARG A 69 -6.46 -24.48 6.76
C ARG A 69 -6.55 -25.24 8.07
N VAL A 70 -7.75 -25.35 8.63
CA VAL A 70 -8.02 -26.32 9.69
C VAL A 70 -7.98 -27.69 9.02
N ALA A 71 -6.91 -28.45 9.26
CA ALA A 71 -6.85 -29.85 8.90
C ALA A 71 -8.06 -30.55 9.51
N LYS A 72 -9.06 -30.87 8.70
CA LYS A 72 -10.19 -31.70 9.12
C LYS A 72 -9.60 -33.09 9.43
N LYS A 73 -9.65 -33.50 10.69
CA LYS A 73 -9.52 -34.91 11.05
C LYS A 73 -10.71 -35.63 10.40
N GLU A 74 -10.40 -36.59 9.54
CA GLU A 74 -11.35 -37.56 9.00
C GLU A 74 -11.98 -38.35 10.16
N GLU A 75 -13.30 -38.52 10.11
CA GLU A 75 -14.06 -39.53 10.84
C GLU A 75 -14.90 -40.31 9.84
#